data_AF-A0A965TH02-F1
#
_entry.id   AF-A0A965TH02-F1
#
_cell.length_a   1.000
_cell.length_b   1.000
_cell.length_c   1.000
_cell.angle_alpha   90.00
_cell.angle_beta   90.00
_cell.angle_gamma   90.00
#
_symmetry.space_group_name_H-M   'P 1'
#
loop_
_entity.id
_entity.type
_entity.pdbx_description
1 polymer ?
#
loop_
_entity_poly.entity_id
_entity_poly.type
_entity_poly.pdbx_seq_one_letter_code
_entity_poly.pdbx_strand_id
1 'polypeptide(L)'
;MTEYSFRLLTNGVVLKDNVLYYEGKETARLGDIMIFDSDGQADIGSIKSETVKEGEEHLVTVCVNDEFMKEAVYPVYIDPSVNRIDTETINGTKTIQDAPVYSNNSNAAGGNAYNLCGYCGSSLGKSRVLYYLPGLIERADYQSITASQINIVTLSLREASGKTGTAYVTS
;
A
#
# COMPACT_ATOMS: atom_id res chain seq x y z
N MET A 1 -1.96 -26.76 -0.05
CA MET A 1 -1.48 -25.40 0.25
C MET A 1 -0.10 -25.54 0.83
N THR A 2 0.80 -24.66 0.39
CA THR A 2 2.16 -24.56 0.89
C THR A 2 2.14 -23.50 1.97
N GLU A 3 2.61 -23.83 3.17
CA GLU A 3 2.50 -22.98 4.34
C GLU A 3 3.88 -22.56 4.86
N TYR A 4 4.01 -21.29 5.21
CA TYR A 4 5.20 -20.69 5.79
C TYR A 4 4.83 -19.97 7.07
N SER A 5 5.41 -20.36 8.21
CA SER A 5 5.09 -19.79 9.51
C SER A 5 6.26 -19.01 10.09
N PHE A 6 5.96 -17.88 10.71
CA PHE A 6 6.92 -17.07 11.45
C PHE A 6 6.31 -16.52 12.74
N ARG A 7 7.18 -16.20 13.70
CA ARG A 7 6.79 -15.57 14.96
C ARG A 7 6.73 -14.06 14.77
N LEU A 8 5.60 -13.48 15.14
CA LEU A 8 5.38 -12.05 15.27
C LEU A 8 5.46 -11.69 16.75
N LEU A 9 6.54 -11.03 17.14
CA LEU A 9 6.70 -10.51 18.49
C LEU A 9 6.04 -9.14 18.57
N THR A 10 5.06 -9.01 19.45
CA THR A 10 4.28 -7.79 19.64
C THR A 10 4.54 -7.26 21.03
N ASN A 11 5.10 -6.06 21.18
CA ASN A 11 5.42 -5.53 22.51
C ASN A 11 4.19 -4.86 23.15
N GLY A 12 3.19 -5.64 23.55
CA GLY A 12 1.92 -5.17 24.11
C GLY A 12 0.80 -4.98 23.08
N VAL A 13 1.00 -5.39 21.83
CA VAL A 13 0.00 -5.28 20.76
C VAL A 13 -0.74 -6.62 20.60
N VAL A 14 -2.08 -6.57 20.62
CA VAL A 14 -2.95 -7.74 20.49
C VAL A 14 -3.35 -7.93 19.03
N LEU A 15 -3.09 -9.11 18.46
CA LEU A 15 -3.59 -9.48 17.13
C LEU A 15 -4.93 -10.21 17.24
N LYS A 16 -5.94 -9.73 16.51
CA LYS A 16 -7.26 -10.36 16.37
C LYS A 16 -7.79 -10.18 14.96
N ASP A 17 -8.25 -11.27 14.33
CA ASP A 17 -8.83 -11.25 12.98
C ASP A 17 -7.94 -10.51 11.95
N ASN A 18 -6.62 -10.75 12.02
CA ASN A 18 -5.59 -10.07 11.22
C ASN A 18 -5.48 -8.55 11.47
N VAL A 19 -6.01 -8.03 12.57
CA VAL A 19 -5.92 -6.62 13.00
C VAL A 19 -5.10 -6.51 14.29
N LEU A 20 -4.16 -5.57 14.33
CA LEU A 20 -3.30 -5.27 15.47
C LEU A 20 -3.90 -4.14 16.30
N TYR A 21 -4.10 -4.39 17.60
CA TYR A 21 -4.67 -3.45 18.56
C TYR A 21 -3.65 -3.08 19.64
N TYR A 22 -3.48 -1.79 19.89
CA TYR A 22 -2.74 -1.28 21.06
C TYR A 22 -3.71 -0.48 21.94
N GLU A 23 -3.82 -0.85 23.21
CA GLU A 23 -4.76 -0.22 24.16
C GLU A 23 -6.21 -0.14 23.63
N GLY A 24 -6.65 -1.16 22.88
CA GLY A 24 -7.99 -1.26 22.30
C GLY A 24 -8.22 -0.44 21.02
N LYS A 25 -7.20 0.25 20.50
CA LYS A 25 -7.27 0.98 19.22
C LYS A 25 -6.62 0.18 18.10
N GLU A 26 -7.25 0.16 16.92
CA GLU A 26 -6.64 -0.42 15.72
C GLU A 26 -5.39 0.38 15.33
N THR A 27 -4.28 -0.31 15.15
CA THR A 27 -2.98 0.30 14.81
C THR A 27 -2.46 -0.16 13.46
N ALA A 28 -2.75 -1.40 13.06
CA ALA A 28 -2.36 -1.97 11.78
C ALA A 28 -3.22 -3.20 11.44
N ARG A 29 -3.11 -3.69 10.21
CA ARG A 29 -3.64 -4.98 9.76
C ARG A 29 -2.54 -5.76 9.07
N LEU A 30 -2.55 -7.07 9.25
CA LEU A 30 -1.87 -7.96 8.32
C LEU A 30 -2.65 -7.86 7.01
N GLY A 31 -1.98 -7.40 5.96
CA GLY A 31 -2.55 -7.16 4.65
C GLY A 31 -2.65 -8.44 3.82
N ASP A 32 -3.05 -8.26 2.57
CA ASP A 32 -3.13 -9.37 1.62
C ASP A 32 -1.72 -9.90 1.32
N ILE A 33 -1.64 -11.22 1.08
CA ILE A 33 -0.41 -11.87 0.66
C ILE A 33 -0.35 -11.83 -0.86
N MET A 34 0.58 -11.05 -1.39
CA MET A 34 0.88 -11.03 -2.81
C MET A 34 2.05 -11.95 -3.08
N ILE A 35 1.90 -12.85 -4.05
CA ILE A 35 2.94 -13.78 -4.46
C ILE A 35 3.30 -13.46 -5.89
N PHE A 36 4.60 -13.37 -6.19
CA PHE A 36 5.12 -13.15 -7.53
C PHE A 36 6.19 -14.17 -7.86
N ASP A 37 6.15 -14.74 -9.06
CA ASP A 37 7.28 -15.48 -9.59
C ASP A 37 8.24 -14.57 -10.36
N SER A 38 9.37 -15.12 -10.80
CA SER A 38 10.40 -14.34 -11.51
C SER A 38 10.03 -13.94 -12.94
N ASP A 39 8.97 -14.54 -13.51
CA ASP A 39 8.42 -14.17 -14.82
C ASP A 39 7.30 -13.11 -14.70
N GLY A 40 6.97 -12.70 -13.47
CA GLY A 40 6.00 -11.66 -13.16
C GLY A 40 4.55 -12.16 -13.06
N GLN A 41 4.34 -13.48 -12.99
CA GLN A 41 3.03 -14.05 -12.69
C GLN A 41 2.71 -13.82 -11.21
N ALA A 42 1.43 -13.52 -10.93
CA ALA A 42 0.97 -13.19 -9.61
C ALA A 42 -0.14 -14.12 -9.11
N ASP A 43 -0.15 -14.39 -7.81
CA ASP A 43 -1.25 -15.07 -7.13
C ASP A 43 -1.51 -14.42 -5.77
N ILE A 44 -2.69 -14.70 -5.20
CA ILE A 44 -3.13 -14.18 -3.90
C ILE A 44 -3.11 -15.31 -2.87
N GLY A 45 -2.31 -15.12 -1.83
CA GLY A 45 -2.24 -16.01 -0.68
C GLY A 45 -3.25 -15.64 0.40
N SER A 46 -3.16 -16.31 1.54
CA SER A 46 -3.94 -15.98 2.73
C SER A 46 -3.09 -16.03 4.00
N ILE A 47 -3.58 -15.38 5.06
CA ILE A 47 -2.95 -15.36 6.38
C ILE A 47 -3.84 -16.05 7.39
N LYS A 48 -3.24 -16.95 8.16
CA LYS A 48 -3.78 -17.46 9.43
C LYS A 48 -2.92 -16.92 10.56
N SER A 49 -3.55 -16.58 11.68
CA SER A 49 -2.83 -16.14 12.88
C SER A 49 -3.33 -16.88 14.12
N GLU A 50 -2.39 -17.19 14.99
CA GLU A 50 -2.60 -17.82 16.29
C GLU A 50 -1.91 -16.99 17.37
N THR A 51 -2.58 -16.79 18.50
CA THR A 51 -1.95 -16.18 19.68
C THR A 51 -1.22 -17.25 20.48
N VAL A 52 0.11 -17.11 20.57
CA VAL A 52 0.96 -17.96 21.42
C VAL A 52 0.99 -17.40 22.83
N LYS A 53 1.19 -16.09 22.96
CA LYS A 53 1.12 -15.33 24.20
C LYS A 53 0.46 -13.99 23.95
N GLU A 54 -0.67 -13.74 24.60
CA GLU A 54 -1.46 -12.53 24.38
C GLU A 54 -0.63 -11.27 24.63
N GLY A 55 -0.66 -10.35 23.66
CA GLY A 55 0.07 -9.09 23.73
C GLY A 55 1.60 -9.22 23.67
N GLU A 56 2.14 -10.40 23.36
CA GLU A 56 3.59 -10.64 23.31
C GLU A 56 4.04 -11.40 22.07
N GLU A 57 3.33 -12.47 21.71
CA GLU A 57 3.77 -13.40 20.68
C GLU A 57 2.59 -14.01 19.93
N HIS A 58 2.67 -13.93 18.60
CA HIS A 58 1.72 -14.55 17.69
C HIS A 58 2.46 -15.42 16.66
N LEU A 59 1.86 -16.55 16.29
CA LEU A 59 2.31 -17.36 15.15
C LEU A 59 1.50 -16.94 13.93
N VAL A 60 2.17 -16.40 12.93
CA VAL A 60 1.56 -15.98 11.65
C VAL A 60 1.96 -16.99 10.59
N THR A 61 0.96 -17.55 9.90
CA THR A 61 1.14 -18.54 8.84
C THR A 61 0.62 -17.99 7.53
N VAL A 62 1.53 -17.83 6.58
CA VAL A 62 1.24 -17.49 5.20
C VAL A 62 0.93 -18.76 4.42
N CYS A 63 -0.16 -18.72 3.68
CA CYS A 63 -0.68 -19.83 2.92
C CYS A 63 -0.68 -19.51 1.42
N VAL A 64 -0.04 -20.36 0.63
CA VAL A 64 0.11 -20.20 -0.83
C VAL A 64 -0.54 -21.37 -1.58
N ASN A 65 -1.10 -21.09 -2.77
CA ASN A 65 -1.69 -22.10 -3.63
C ASN A 65 -0.60 -23.04 -4.20
N ASP A 66 -0.80 -24.35 -4.07
CA ASP A 66 0.16 -25.34 -4.58
C ASP A 66 0.21 -25.37 -6.11
N GLU A 67 -0.91 -25.06 -6.78
CA GLU A 67 -0.95 -25.04 -8.24
C GLU A 67 -0.04 -23.94 -8.79
N PHE A 68 -0.12 -22.74 -8.20
CA PHE A 68 0.80 -21.66 -8.53
C PHE A 68 2.26 -22.06 -8.28
N MET A 69 2.56 -22.63 -7.11
CA MET A 69 3.94 -23.01 -6.75
C MET A 69 4.55 -24.09 -7.65
N LYS A 70 3.73 -24.93 -8.29
CA LYS A 70 4.21 -25.97 -9.23
C LYS A 70 4.65 -25.39 -10.57
N GLU A 71 3.99 -24.33 -11.02
CA GLU A 71 4.24 -23.71 -12.32
C GLU A 71 5.16 -22.48 -12.22
N ALA A 72 5.42 -22.00 -11.00
CA ALA A 72 6.18 -20.79 -10.74
C ALA A 72 7.65 -20.88 -11.18
N VAL A 73 8.14 -19.77 -11.75
CA VAL A 73 9.57 -19.58 -12.04
C VAL A 73 10.28 -19.00 -10.81
N TYR A 74 11.24 -19.76 -10.29
CA TYR A 74 11.97 -19.40 -9.07
C TYR A 74 13.06 -18.36 -9.31
N PRO A 75 13.35 -17.48 -8.32
CA PRO A 75 12.73 -17.40 -6.99
C PRO A 75 11.29 -16.87 -7.02
N VAL A 76 10.47 -17.37 -6.09
CA VAL A 76 9.14 -16.84 -5.79
C VAL A 76 9.27 -15.86 -4.63
N TYR A 77 8.70 -14.67 -4.80
CA TYR A 77 8.62 -13.62 -3.80
C TYR A 77 7.25 -13.64 -3.15
N ILE A 78 7.23 -13.81 -1.82
CA ILE A 78 6.02 -13.73 -1.01
C ILE A 78 6.14 -12.42 -0.23
N ASP A 79 5.24 -11.47 -0.49
CA ASP A 79 5.22 -10.18 0.20
C ASP A 79 4.13 -10.19 1.29
N PRO A 80 4.51 -10.40 2.57
CA PRO A 80 3.60 -10.17 3.68
C PRO A 80 3.45 -8.66 3.89
N SER A 81 2.43 -8.09 3.27
CA SER A 81 2.10 -6.68 3.50
C SER A 81 1.57 -6.48 4.93
N VAL A 82 2.11 -5.51 5.67
CA VAL A 82 1.46 -4.99 6.88
C VAL A 82 0.87 -3.64 6.50
N ASN A 83 -0.45 -3.63 6.33
CA ASN A 83 -1.18 -2.42 6.01
C ASN A 83 -1.47 -1.69 7.32
N ARG A 84 -0.70 -0.64 7.61
CA ARG A 84 -1.08 0.29 8.69
C ARG A 84 -2.43 0.91 8.33
N ILE A 85 -3.39 0.82 9.24
CA ILE A 85 -4.64 1.56 9.07
C ILE A 85 -4.36 3.00 9.45
N ASP A 86 -3.98 3.82 8.47
CA ASP A 86 -4.08 5.26 8.61
C ASP A 86 -5.48 5.69 8.14
N THR A 87 -6.51 5.29 8.89
CA THR A 87 -7.83 5.92 8.81
C THR A 87 -7.84 7.28 9.50
N GLU A 88 -6.81 7.58 10.28
CA GLU A 88 -6.66 8.87 10.93
C GLU A 88 -6.06 9.88 9.93
N THR A 89 -6.94 10.71 9.40
CA THR A 89 -6.58 12.08 9.02
C THR A 89 -5.60 12.67 10.05
N ILE A 90 -4.36 12.93 9.66
CA ILE A 90 -3.44 13.69 10.52
C ILE A 90 -4.02 15.11 10.59
N ASN A 91 -4.50 15.52 11.77
CA ASN A 91 -5.14 16.83 12.00
C ASN A 91 -6.31 17.14 11.03
N GLY A 92 -7.11 16.14 10.63
CA GLY A 92 -8.21 16.34 9.66
C GLY A 92 -7.78 16.32 8.19
N THR A 93 -6.53 15.99 7.89
CA THR A 93 -5.97 16.05 6.53
C THR A 93 -5.68 14.67 5.93
N LYS A 94 -6.04 14.46 4.65
CA LYS A 94 -5.84 13.20 3.94
C LYS A 94 -4.37 12.77 3.98
N THR A 95 -4.12 11.47 4.11
CA THR A 95 -2.77 10.85 4.09
C THR A 95 -2.03 11.07 2.77
N ILE A 96 -2.76 11.27 1.68
CA ILE A 96 -2.28 11.72 0.38
C ILE A 96 -3.11 12.96 0.03
N GLN A 97 -2.42 14.06 -0.26
CA GLN A 97 -2.99 15.26 -0.85
C GLN A 97 -2.52 15.35 -2.28
N ASP A 98 -3.42 15.74 -3.18
CA ASP A 98 -3.11 15.88 -4.58
C ASP A 98 -3.69 17.18 -5.15
N ALA A 99 -3.00 17.73 -6.14
CA ALA A 99 -3.44 18.95 -6.81
C ALA A 99 -3.04 18.90 -8.30
N PRO A 100 -4.01 18.96 -9.23
CA PRO A 100 -3.70 19.18 -10.64
C PRO A 100 -3.31 20.64 -10.85
N VAL A 101 -2.20 20.86 -11.55
CA VAL A 101 -1.69 22.16 -11.97
C VAL A 101 -1.77 22.25 -13.48
N TYR A 102 -2.34 23.33 -13.99
CA TYR A 102 -2.66 23.53 -15.41
C TYR A 102 -1.76 24.59 -16.05
N SER A 103 -1.25 24.33 -17.24
CA SER A 103 -0.30 25.23 -17.92
C SER A 103 -0.93 26.55 -18.37
N ASN A 104 -2.23 26.55 -18.67
CA ASN A 104 -2.93 27.72 -19.21
C ASN A 104 -3.92 28.35 -18.23
N ASN A 105 -4.01 27.84 -17.00
CA ASN A 105 -4.93 28.37 -15.99
C ASN A 105 -4.36 28.23 -14.58
N SER A 106 -3.76 29.32 -14.08
CA SER A 106 -3.18 29.41 -12.74
C SER A 106 -4.22 29.36 -11.61
N ASN A 107 -5.50 29.57 -11.92
CA ASN A 107 -6.58 29.65 -10.92
C ASN A 107 -7.39 28.35 -10.83
N ALA A 108 -7.13 27.37 -11.70
CA ALA A 108 -7.89 26.13 -11.77
C ALA A 108 -7.25 24.97 -10.98
N ALA A 109 -6.59 25.21 -9.84
CA ALA A 109 -6.03 24.12 -9.04
C ALA A 109 -7.11 23.39 -8.23
N GLY A 110 -7.06 22.04 -8.18
CA GLY A 110 -7.84 21.24 -7.22
C GLY A 110 -9.34 21.04 -7.50
N GLY A 111 -9.90 21.63 -8.57
CA GLY A 111 -11.35 21.56 -8.84
C GLY A 111 -11.86 20.27 -9.49
N ASN A 112 -10.99 19.30 -9.79
CA ASN A 112 -11.33 18.14 -10.62
C ASN A 112 -11.24 16.85 -9.78
N ALA A 113 -12.38 16.19 -9.57
CA ALA A 113 -12.49 15.03 -8.66
C ALA A 113 -11.65 13.81 -9.08
N TYR A 114 -11.13 13.79 -10.32
CA TYR A 114 -10.41 12.66 -10.90
C TYR A 114 -8.97 12.97 -11.32
N ASN A 115 -8.36 14.06 -10.84
CA ASN A 115 -6.96 14.42 -11.14
C ASN A 115 -6.57 14.22 -12.62
N LEU A 116 -7.16 15.04 -13.48
CA LEU A 116 -6.88 14.96 -14.90
C LEU A 116 -5.40 15.30 -15.16
N CYS A 117 -4.63 14.34 -15.69
CA CYS A 117 -3.21 14.50 -16.06
C CYS A 117 -3.06 14.45 -17.58
N GLY A 118 -2.24 15.32 -18.17
CA GLY A 118 -2.04 15.40 -19.62
C GLY A 118 -2.77 16.58 -20.28
N TYR A 119 -3.18 16.48 -21.54
CA TYR A 119 -3.82 17.60 -22.23
C TYR A 119 -5.30 17.72 -21.87
N CYS A 120 -5.69 18.87 -21.30
CA CYS A 120 -7.03 19.16 -20.78
C CYS A 120 -7.80 20.18 -21.63
N GLY A 121 -7.46 20.28 -22.92
CA GLY A 121 -8.06 21.25 -23.85
C GLY A 121 -7.35 22.60 -23.87
N SER A 122 -7.76 23.49 -24.77
CA SER A 122 -7.10 24.79 -24.99
C SER A 122 -7.18 25.73 -23.78
N SER A 123 -8.28 25.66 -23.02
CA SER A 123 -8.54 26.49 -21.84
C SER A 123 -7.63 26.17 -20.66
N LEU A 124 -7.38 24.88 -20.40
CA LEU A 124 -6.56 24.42 -19.27
C LEU A 124 -5.12 24.07 -19.69
N GLY A 125 -4.90 23.76 -20.97
CA GLY A 125 -3.61 23.38 -21.50
C GLY A 125 -3.18 21.99 -21.05
N LYS A 126 -1.89 21.83 -20.74
CA LYS A 126 -1.35 20.58 -20.17
C LYS A 126 -1.44 20.64 -18.65
N SER A 127 -1.84 19.54 -18.04
CA SER A 127 -1.86 19.38 -16.60
C SER A 127 -0.80 18.40 -16.10
N ARG A 128 -0.37 18.62 -14.86
CA ARG A 128 0.44 17.70 -14.06
C ARG A 128 -0.20 17.58 -12.69
N VAL A 129 -0.06 16.43 -12.02
CA VAL A 129 -0.56 16.25 -10.66
C VAL A 129 0.62 16.32 -9.70
N LEU A 130 0.51 17.17 -8.69
CA LEU A 130 1.43 17.21 -7.57
C LEU A 130 0.84 16.35 -6.45
N TYR A 131 1.64 15.44 -5.92
CA TYR A 131 1.30 14.63 -4.75
C TYR A 131 2.10 15.13 -3.55
N TYR A 132 1.40 15.40 -2.45
CA TYR A 132 1.97 15.61 -1.14
C TYR A 132 1.55 14.46 -0.25
N LEU A 133 2.53 13.82 0.39
CA LEU A 133 2.36 12.62 1.21
C LEU A 133 2.60 12.97 2.68
N PRO A 134 1.72 13.74 3.34
CA PRO A 134 1.92 14.16 4.73
C PRO A 134 2.06 12.97 5.67
N GLY A 135 1.34 11.88 5.41
CA GLY A 135 1.46 10.64 6.18
C GLY A 135 2.86 10.04 6.11
N LEU A 136 3.60 10.24 5.01
CA LEU A 136 4.98 9.79 4.87
C LEU A 136 5.97 10.78 5.50
N ILE A 137 5.73 12.08 5.34
CA ILE A 137 6.70 13.14 5.69
C ILE A 137 6.63 13.50 7.18
N GLU A 138 5.44 13.53 7.76
CA GLU A 138 5.20 14.12 9.10
C GLU A 138 5.26 13.10 10.22
N ARG A 139 5.32 11.80 9.90
CA ARG A 139 5.28 10.75 10.93
C ARG A 139 6.67 10.26 11.33
N ALA A 140 6.86 10.11 12.64
CA ALA A 140 8.12 9.67 13.25
C ALA A 140 8.56 8.26 12.80
N ASP A 141 7.61 7.36 12.51
CA ASP A 141 7.91 6.02 12.02
C ASP A 141 8.56 6.04 10.64
N TYR A 142 7.98 6.75 9.67
CA TYR A 142 8.59 6.88 8.33
C TYR A 142 9.88 7.68 8.34
N GLN A 143 10.01 8.67 9.25
CA GLN A 143 11.26 9.39 9.45
C GLN A 143 12.37 8.54 10.07
N SER A 144 12.01 7.46 10.78
CA SER A 144 12.98 6.54 11.39
C SER A 144 13.49 5.45 10.44
N ILE A 145 12.83 5.27 9.29
CA ILE A 145 13.25 4.30 8.27
C ILE A 145 14.51 4.81 7.58
N THR A 146 15.56 3.99 7.60
CA THR A 146 16.81 4.29 6.89
C THR A 146 16.73 3.86 5.43
N ALA A 147 17.53 4.48 4.55
CA ALA A 147 17.55 4.14 3.13
C ALA A 147 17.83 2.64 2.87
N SER A 148 18.64 1.99 3.73
CA SER A 148 18.94 0.56 3.63
C SER A 148 17.79 -0.36 4.02
N GLN A 149 16.71 0.18 4.62
CA GLN A 149 15.49 -0.56 4.94
C GLN A 149 14.41 -0.40 3.86
N ILE A 150 14.65 0.45 2.85
CA ILE A 150 13.71 0.70 1.75
C ILE A 150 14.20 -0.06 0.52
N ASN A 151 13.54 -1.15 0.18
CA ASN A 151 13.86 -1.95 -1.01
C ASN A 151 13.20 -1.38 -2.28
N ILE A 152 11.93 -0.95 -2.18
CA ILE A 152 11.17 -0.38 -3.31
C ILE A 152 10.12 0.60 -2.78
N VAL A 153 9.83 1.64 -3.56
CA VAL A 153 8.69 2.54 -3.33
C VAL A 153 7.94 2.67 -4.64
N THR A 154 6.67 2.29 -4.63
CA THR A 154 5.81 2.33 -5.83
C THR A 154 4.59 3.20 -5.57
N LEU A 155 4.36 4.20 -6.44
CA LEU A 155 3.11 4.96 -6.47
C LEU A 155 2.18 4.37 -7.53
N SER A 156 1.18 3.63 -7.09
CA SER A 156 0.17 3.04 -7.98
C SER A 156 -1.03 3.99 -8.13
N LEU A 157 -1.23 4.51 -9.34
CA LEU A 157 -2.38 5.35 -9.67
C LEU A 157 -3.46 4.52 -10.35
N ARG A 158 -4.70 4.65 -9.87
CA ARG A 158 -5.86 4.00 -10.48
C ARG A 158 -6.59 4.98 -11.40
N GLU A 159 -6.72 4.58 -12.67
CA GLU A 159 -7.61 5.23 -13.64
C GLU A 159 -9.07 5.05 -13.16
N ALA A 160 -9.81 6.15 -13.01
CA ALA A 160 -11.16 6.15 -12.43
C ALA A 160 -12.24 6.64 -13.40
N SER A 161 -11.90 6.99 -14.65
CA SER A 161 -12.88 7.42 -15.66
C SER A 161 -13.63 6.25 -16.31
N GLY A 162 -13.23 5.00 -16.03
CA GLY A 162 -13.89 3.80 -16.55
C GLY A 162 -13.64 3.57 -18.04
N LYS A 163 -12.68 4.31 -18.63
CA LYS A 163 -12.24 4.12 -20.00
C LYS A 163 -10.98 3.27 -19.96
N THR A 164 -11.10 2.04 -20.45
CA THR A 164 -10.03 1.03 -20.50
C THR A 164 -8.83 1.53 -21.33
N GLY A 165 -7.94 2.24 -20.66
CA GLY A 165 -6.65 2.64 -21.16
C GLY A 165 -5.76 2.87 -19.96
N THR A 166 -4.85 1.92 -19.72
CA THR A 166 -3.85 1.99 -18.66
C THR A 166 -3.21 3.39 -18.65
N ALA A 167 -3.31 4.10 -17.52
CA ALA A 167 -2.68 5.41 -17.37
C ALA A 167 -1.18 5.21 -17.17
N TYR A 168 -0.36 5.60 -18.15
CA TYR A 168 1.10 5.60 -18.02
C TYR A 168 1.57 7.02 -17.68
N VAL A 169 2.33 7.15 -16.59
CA VAL A 169 3.19 8.32 -16.37
C VAL A 169 4.44 8.09 -17.21
N THR A 170 4.59 8.84 -18.30
CA THR A 170 5.82 8.81 -19.09
C THR A 170 6.79 9.85 -18.53
N SER A 171 8.03 9.42 -18.26
CA SER A 171 9.15 10.26 -17.85
C SER A 171 9.69 11.09 -19.01
#